data_AF-A0A6J6A1U0-F1
#
_entry.id   AF-A0A6J6A1U0-F1
#
_cell.length_a   1.000
_cell.length_b   1.000
_cell.length_c   1.000
_cell.angle_alpha   90.00
_cell.angle_beta   90.00
_cell.angle_gamma   90.00
#
_symmetry.space_group_name_H-M   'P 1'
#
loop_
_entity.id
_entity.type
_entity.pdbx_description
1 polymer ?
#
loop_
_entity_poly.entity_id
_entity_poly.type
_entity_poly.pdbx_seq_one_letter_code
_entity_poly.pdbx_strand_id
1 'polypeptide(L)'
;MCHDGVGEKNFNFYEESMKVPLIYSNPQIFPKPRTSDALVSHVDLVPTLANLFGAPSSARAKWNGVDYSKLLVNPKAKSVQDYVMFTYDDYQSGQASKAHPYGANHISSIREQRWKLARYYDPLGVATSEYEMYDLQCDPSEKKNLAAPGVRRSRLQQREYKRLKTKLARVEATRLGPIPGTAQPISMTASTKQTKNSKTFKFTDKGTCIGMPTGSGHTLIDWVLDPVKGTGAGKVTLSSGAGLIKGVAKVTFAADTAADKITLTGTMTITSGTGDFRGIKATGLTFVETDNLQGTDGQITITGNATYQ
;
A
#
# COMPACT_ATOMS: atom_id res chain seq x y z
N MET A 1 20.33 20.57 -3.85
CA MET A 1 19.64 21.83 -3.52
C MET A 1 18.22 21.40 -3.14
N CYS A 2 17.65 21.91 -2.05
CA CYS A 2 16.25 21.62 -1.73
C CYS A 2 15.43 22.82 -2.20
N HIS A 3 14.29 22.52 -2.80
CA HIS A 3 13.30 23.42 -3.40
C HIS A 3 13.52 23.91 -4.84
N ASP A 4 14.63 23.58 -5.53
CA ASP A 4 14.96 23.69 -6.97
C ASP A 4 14.04 24.53 -7.92
N GLY A 5 13.55 25.69 -7.47
CA GLY A 5 12.54 26.46 -8.20
C GLY A 5 11.17 25.79 -8.33
N VAL A 6 10.81 24.86 -7.44
CA VAL A 6 9.52 24.17 -7.45
C VAL A 6 8.38 25.18 -7.29
N GLY A 7 7.49 25.23 -8.29
CA GLY A 7 6.21 25.92 -8.22
C GLY A 7 5.08 24.95 -7.87
N GLU A 8 3.92 25.50 -7.49
CA GLU A 8 2.73 24.72 -7.10
C GLU A 8 2.91 23.83 -5.86
N LYS A 9 1.92 22.98 -5.56
CA LYS A 9 1.90 22.08 -4.39
C LYS A 9 2.12 20.61 -4.76
N ASN A 10 2.54 20.35 -6.00
CA ASN A 10 2.64 19.01 -6.54
C ASN A 10 3.99 18.37 -6.21
N PHE A 11 3.98 17.03 -6.05
CA PHE A 11 5.17 16.21 -5.84
C PHE A 11 6.09 16.68 -4.70
N ASN A 12 5.55 17.28 -3.64
CA ASN A 12 6.34 17.67 -2.48
C ASN A 12 5.60 17.50 -1.15
N PHE A 13 6.35 17.54 -0.06
CA PHE A 13 5.85 17.43 1.31
C PHE A 13 6.42 18.51 2.23
N TYR A 14 6.82 19.66 1.69
CA TYR A 14 7.46 20.74 2.46
C TYR A 14 6.46 21.42 3.41
N GLU A 15 6.94 22.08 4.48
CA GLU A 15 6.12 22.82 5.44
C GLU A 15 5.34 23.92 4.72
N GLU A 16 5.89 24.55 3.68
CA GLU A 16 5.20 25.54 2.84
C GLU A 16 3.93 24.99 2.16
N SER A 17 3.90 23.69 1.86
CA SER A 17 2.74 23.00 1.27
C SER A 17 1.83 22.36 2.32
N MET A 18 2.43 21.73 3.36
CA MET A 18 1.71 20.92 4.34
C MET A 18 1.15 21.74 5.52
N LYS A 19 1.84 22.81 5.94
CA LYS A 19 1.49 23.58 7.13
C LYS A 19 0.50 24.69 6.78
N VAL A 20 -0.77 24.33 6.72
CA VAL A 20 -1.87 25.25 6.43
C VAL A 20 -2.37 25.99 7.69
N PRO A 21 -2.91 27.21 7.55
CA PRO A 21 -3.54 27.90 8.67
C PRO A 21 -4.85 27.21 9.09
N LEU A 22 -5.06 27.09 10.40
CA LEU A 22 -6.31 26.65 11.01
C LEU A 22 -6.66 27.63 12.14
N ILE A 23 -7.76 28.37 11.98
CA ILE A 23 -8.18 29.42 12.90
C ILE A 23 -9.62 29.17 13.34
N TYR A 24 -9.83 29.07 14.65
CA TYR A 24 -11.16 29.10 15.25
C TYR A 24 -11.43 30.51 15.77
N SER A 25 -12.52 31.13 15.32
CA SER A 25 -12.92 32.47 15.74
C SER A 25 -14.31 32.42 16.38
N ASN A 26 -14.37 32.76 17.65
CA ASN A 26 -15.61 32.95 18.39
C ASN A 26 -15.31 33.90 19.57
N PRO A 27 -15.78 35.15 19.56
CA PRO A 27 -15.44 36.13 20.59
C PRO A 27 -16.00 35.80 21.97
N GLN A 28 -17.05 34.97 22.06
CA GLN A 28 -17.63 34.54 23.33
C GLN A 28 -16.80 33.43 23.98
N ILE A 29 -16.31 32.48 23.18
CA ILE A 29 -15.51 31.34 23.66
C ILE A 29 -14.02 31.71 23.79
N PHE A 30 -13.52 32.56 22.89
CA PHE A 30 -12.12 33.01 22.82
C PHE A 30 -12.02 34.53 23.00
N PRO A 31 -12.28 35.06 24.22
CA PRO A 31 -12.23 36.50 24.47
C PRO A 31 -10.81 37.11 24.36
N LYS A 32 -9.78 36.25 24.30
CA LYS A 32 -8.38 36.63 24.06
C LYS A 32 -7.77 35.65 23.05
N PRO A 33 -6.88 36.12 22.16
CA PRO A 33 -6.20 35.25 21.22
C PRO A 33 -5.34 34.22 21.96
N ARG A 34 -5.27 33.00 21.39
CA ARG A 34 -4.47 31.88 21.89
C ARG A 34 -3.90 31.11 20.71
N THR A 35 -2.76 30.46 20.92
CA THR A 35 -2.08 29.62 19.93
C THR A 35 -1.73 28.27 20.52
N SER A 36 -1.57 27.26 19.67
CA SER A 36 -1.11 25.92 20.06
C SER A 36 -0.21 25.37 18.95
N ASP A 37 0.92 24.79 19.33
CA ASP A 37 1.86 24.09 18.43
C ASP A 37 1.58 22.59 18.37
N ALA A 38 0.42 22.15 18.87
CA ALA A 38 0.00 20.76 18.80
C ALA A 38 -0.19 20.32 17.34
N LEU A 39 0.23 19.09 17.04
CA LEU A 39 0.02 18.48 15.73
C LEU A 39 -1.45 18.10 15.53
N VAL A 40 -2.06 18.71 14.51
CA VAL A 40 -3.40 18.41 14.01
C VAL A 40 -3.35 18.25 12.50
N SER A 41 -4.29 17.50 11.95
CA SER A 41 -4.46 17.23 10.52
C SER A 41 -5.87 17.58 10.08
N HIS A 42 -6.07 17.84 8.78
CA HIS A 42 -7.39 18.19 8.26
C HIS A 42 -8.44 17.08 8.49
N VAL A 43 -8.02 15.82 8.50
CA VAL A 43 -8.89 14.67 8.79
C VAL A 43 -9.43 14.66 10.22
N ASP A 44 -8.81 15.43 11.13
CA ASP A 44 -9.22 15.56 12.52
C ASP A 44 -10.38 16.55 12.71
N LEU A 45 -10.68 17.35 11.68
CA LEU A 45 -11.74 18.36 11.73
C LEU A 45 -13.11 17.72 11.98
N VAL A 46 -13.43 16.63 11.27
CA VAL A 46 -14.71 15.92 11.41
C VAL A 46 -14.93 15.37 12.83
N PRO A 47 -14.03 14.56 13.43
CA PRO A 47 -14.20 14.10 14.81
C PRO A 47 -14.26 15.26 15.81
N THR A 48 -13.51 16.33 15.58
CA THR A 48 -13.52 17.51 16.45
C THR A 48 -14.86 18.23 16.41
N LEU A 49 -15.41 18.50 15.22
CA LEU A 49 -16.72 19.13 15.07
C LEU A 49 -17.83 18.25 15.66
N ALA A 50 -17.79 16.94 15.40
CA ALA A 50 -18.73 15.99 15.99
C ALA A 50 -18.72 16.03 17.52
N ASN A 51 -17.54 16.20 18.14
CA ASN A 51 -17.44 16.35 19.58
C ASN A 51 -17.96 17.72 20.08
N LEU A 52 -17.56 18.81 19.42
CA LEU A 52 -17.98 20.18 19.78
C LEU A 52 -19.49 20.38 19.71
N PHE A 53 -20.16 19.78 18.73
CA PHE A 53 -21.60 19.90 18.53
C PHE A 53 -22.42 18.78 19.18
N GLY A 54 -21.78 17.86 19.92
CA GLY A 54 -22.49 16.78 20.60
C GLY A 54 -23.19 15.81 19.65
N ALA A 55 -22.61 15.53 18.47
CA ALA A 55 -23.20 14.65 17.48
C ALA A 55 -23.45 13.25 18.08
N PRO A 56 -24.64 12.65 17.85
CA PRO A 56 -25.01 11.36 18.42
C PRO A 56 -24.15 10.22 17.87
N SER A 57 -24.05 9.12 18.60
CA SER A 57 -23.26 7.95 18.18
C SER A 57 -23.66 7.40 16.80
N SER A 58 -24.93 7.52 16.41
CA SER A 58 -25.43 7.11 15.09
C SER A 58 -24.87 7.92 13.92
N ALA A 59 -24.41 9.15 14.16
CA ALA A 59 -23.77 10.01 13.16
C ALA A 59 -22.24 9.88 13.14
N ARG A 60 -21.67 9.04 14.00
CA ARG A 60 -20.23 8.84 14.12
C ARG A 60 -19.80 7.60 13.36
N ALA A 61 -18.62 7.66 12.75
CA ALA A 61 -17.98 6.52 12.11
C ALA A 61 -16.60 6.28 12.70
N LYS A 62 -15.96 5.16 12.31
CA LYS A 62 -14.56 4.88 12.64
C LYS A 62 -13.63 5.74 11.79
N TRP A 63 -13.59 7.04 12.10
CA TRP A 63 -12.76 8.01 11.40
C TRP A 63 -11.27 7.76 11.66
N ASN A 64 -10.45 8.13 10.67
CA ASN A 64 -8.99 8.10 10.80
C ASN A 64 -8.43 9.31 11.56
N GLY A 65 -9.21 10.37 11.74
CA GLY A 65 -8.79 11.57 12.49
C GLY A 65 -8.99 11.43 14.00
N VAL A 66 -8.37 12.33 14.75
CA VAL A 66 -8.37 12.37 16.22
C VAL A 66 -8.98 13.68 16.71
N ASP A 67 -9.98 13.60 17.58
CA ASP A 67 -10.62 14.77 18.18
C ASP A 67 -9.59 15.63 18.97
N TYR A 68 -9.46 16.90 18.58
CA TYR A 68 -8.61 17.90 19.26
C TYR A 68 -9.40 18.99 19.99
N SER A 69 -10.71 18.85 20.19
CA SER A 69 -11.57 19.85 20.84
C SER A 69 -11.04 20.33 22.20
N LYS A 70 -10.38 19.46 22.97
CA LYS A 70 -9.73 19.82 24.24
C LYS A 70 -8.65 20.90 24.10
N LEU A 71 -7.96 20.95 22.95
CA LEU A 71 -6.95 21.98 22.66
C LEU A 71 -7.58 23.35 22.39
N LEU A 72 -8.83 23.40 21.92
CA LEU A 72 -9.55 24.66 21.72
C LEU A 72 -9.87 25.32 23.07
N VAL A 73 -10.31 24.54 24.05
CA VAL A 73 -10.62 25.05 25.39
C VAL A 73 -9.35 25.35 26.19
N ASN A 74 -8.35 24.46 26.11
CA ASN A 74 -7.07 24.59 26.80
C ASN A 74 -5.90 24.36 25.81
N PRO A 75 -5.23 25.42 25.34
CA PRO A 75 -4.13 25.28 24.38
C PRO A 75 -2.90 24.53 24.94
N LYS A 76 -2.80 24.43 26.28
CA LYS A 76 -1.76 23.66 26.98
C LYS A 76 -2.16 22.20 27.26
N ALA A 77 -3.33 21.76 26.80
CA ALA A 77 -3.72 20.36 26.90
C ALA A 77 -2.72 19.46 26.18
N LYS A 78 -2.66 18.19 26.59
CA LYS A 78 -1.79 17.20 25.95
C LYS A 78 -2.12 17.14 24.46
N SER A 79 -1.07 17.11 23.63
CA SER A 79 -1.24 16.88 22.20
C SER A 79 -1.95 15.55 21.94
N VAL A 80 -2.85 15.57 20.98
CA VAL A 80 -3.69 14.41 20.63
C VAL A 80 -2.98 13.42 19.70
N GLN A 81 -1.88 13.84 19.08
CA GLN A 81 -1.12 13.06 18.10
C GLN A 81 0.38 13.38 18.22
N ASP A 82 1.24 12.40 17.98
CA ASP A 82 2.70 12.57 17.95
C ASP A 82 3.25 12.73 16.51
N TYR A 83 2.41 12.53 15.49
CA TYR A 83 2.75 12.75 14.08
C TYR A 83 1.50 13.07 13.24
N VAL A 84 1.73 13.71 12.10
CA VAL A 84 0.77 13.83 10.99
C VAL A 84 1.21 12.93 9.85
N MET A 85 0.27 12.24 9.21
CA MET A 85 0.49 11.51 7.96
C MET A 85 0.10 12.39 6.78
N PHE A 86 0.89 12.37 5.72
CA PHE A 86 0.58 13.02 4.45
C PHE A 86 0.81 12.04 3.31
N THR A 87 -0.08 12.05 2.31
CA THR A 87 0.08 11.33 1.05
C THR A 87 -0.13 12.27 -0.12
N TYR A 88 0.53 11.96 -1.23
CA TYR A 88 0.32 12.63 -2.52
C TYR A 88 0.30 11.56 -3.61
N ASP A 89 -0.83 11.42 -4.28
CA ASP A 89 -1.08 10.33 -5.25
C ASP A 89 -1.55 10.87 -6.63
N ASP A 90 -1.52 12.19 -6.82
CA ASP A 90 -1.87 12.82 -8.10
C ASP A 90 -0.70 12.74 -9.09
N TYR A 91 -0.62 11.60 -9.78
CA TYR A 91 0.40 11.37 -10.80
C TYR A 91 0.21 12.22 -12.06
N GLN A 92 -0.99 12.77 -12.30
CA GLN A 92 -1.28 13.58 -13.49
C GLN A 92 -0.98 15.05 -13.27
N SER A 93 -0.98 15.52 -12.02
CA SER A 93 -0.68 16.90 -11.63
C SER A 93 -1.47 17.91 -12.48
N GLY A 94 -2.75 17.62 -12.71
CA GLY A 94 -3.65 18.47 -13.50
C GLY A 94 -3.41 18.52 -15.01
N GLN A 95 -2.58 17.63 -15.58
CA GLN A 95 -2.33 17.59 -17.03
C GLN A 95 -3.35 16.75 -17.79
N ALA A 96 -3.76 17.23 -18.98
CA ALA A 96 -4.73 16.57 -19.84
C ALA A 96 -4.21 15.28 -20.50
N SER A 97 -2.89 15.13 -20.64
CA SER A 97 -2.27 13.94 -21.25
C SER A 97 -1.70 13.01 -20.18
N LYS A 98 -1.67 11.70 -20.46
CA LYS A 98 -1.05 10.69 -19.58
C LYS A 98 0.50 10.68 -19.66
N ALA A 99 1.12 11.61 -20.39
CA ALA A 99 2.58 11.69 -20.49
C ALA A 99 3.16 12.01 -19.11
N HIS A 100 3.53 10.93 -18.41
CA HIS A 100 3.94 10.92 -17.02
C HIS A 100 5.27 11.64 -16.81
N PRO A 101 5.49 12.31 -15.66
CA PRO A 101 6.84 12.40 -15.14
C PRO A 101 7.33 10.99 -14.80
N TYR A 102 8.37 10.52 -15.50
CA TYR A 102 9.07 9.29 -15.15
C TYR A 102 9.66 9.43 -13.74
N GLY A 103 9.39 8.48 -12.83
CA GLY A 103 10.04 8.41 -11.52
C GLY A 103 9.12 8.11 -10.35
N ALA A 104 9.68 8.24 -9.15
CA ALA A 104 8.99 8.04 -7.88
C ALA A 104 8.09 9.25 -7.56
N ASN A 105 6.83 9.20 -7.99
CA ASN A 105 5.91 10.35 -8.02
C ASN A 105 4.79 10.31 -6.96
N HIS A 106 4.64 9.22 -6.22
CA HIS A 106 3.75 9.15 -5.06
C HIS A 106 4.51 9.42 -3.78
N ILE A 107 3.86 10.06 -2.81
CA ILE A 107 4.48 10.41 -1.54
C ILE A 107 3.72 9.75 -0.40
N SER A 108 4.47 9.18 0.53
CA SER A 108 3.99 8.83 1.87
C SER A 108 4.92 9.45 2.90
N SER A 109 4.38 10.18 3.87
CA SER A 109 5.18 11.01 4.77
C SER A 109 4.65 11.04 6.19
N ILE A 110 5.59 11.04 7.14
CA ILE A 110 5.31 11.33 8.55
C ILE A 110 5.98 12.63 8.96
N ARG A 111 5.22 13.51 9.61
CA ARG A 111 5.68 14.79 10.19
C ARG A 111 5.47 14.79 11.69
N GLU A 112 6.55 14.70 12.45
CA GLU A 112 6.57 14.88 13.90
C GLU A 112 6.93 16.33 14.26
N GLN A 113 6.94 16.68 15.56
CA GLN A 113 7.24 18.05 15.98
C GLN A 113 8.58 18.58 15.45
N ARG A 114 9.63 17.74 15.53
CA ARG A 114 11.00 18.10 15.11
C ARG A 114 11.42 17.49 13.79
N TRP A 115 10.98 16.27 13.49
CA TRP A 115 11.50 15.54 12.35
C TRP A 115 10.40 15.20 11.37
N LYS A 116 10.73 15.18 10.08
CA LYS A 116 9.85 14.64 9.05
C LYS A 116 10.63 13.78 8.08
N LEU A 117 9.93 12.79 7.54
CA LEU A 117 10.46 11.83 6.57
C LEU A 117 9.37 11.55 5.53
N ALA A 118 9.73 11.67 4.26
CA ALA A 118 8.93 11.20 3.14
C ALA A 118 9.62 10.05 2.41
N ARG A 119 8.80 9.12 1.90
CA ARG A 119 9.16 8.18 0.85
C ARG A 119 8.45 8.61 -0.42
N TYR A 120 9.25 8.83 -1.45
CA TYR A 120 8.80 8.98 -2.82
C TYR A 120 8.84 7.61 -3.46
N TYR A 121 7.77 7.19 -4.13
CA TYR A 121 7.72 5.87 -4.75
C TYR A 121 6.91 5.85 -6.03
N ASP A 122 7.19 4.85 -6.86
CA ASP A 122 6.37 4.48 -7.99
C ASP A 122 5.48 3.30 -7.56
N PRO A 123 4.15 3.41 -7.66
CA PRO A 123 3.23 2.33 -7.30
C PRO A 123 3.40 1.07 -8.16
N LEU A 124 3.96 1.19 -9.37
CA LEU A 124 4.29 0.04 -10.23
C LEU A 124 5.63 -0.60 -9.89
N GLY A 125 6.43 0.05 -9.04
CA GLY A 125 7.75 -0.43 -8.63
C GLY A 125 8.80 -0.43 -9.74
N VAL A 126 8.59 0.31 -10.84
CA VAL A 126 9.57 0.47 -11.93
C VAL A 126 10.68 1.41 -11.47
N ALA A 127 10.33 2.54 -10.85
CA ALA A 127 11.31 3.44 -10.25
C ALA A 127 11.66 3.05 -8.80
N THR A 128 12.94 3.19 -8.46
CA THR A 128 13.40 2.99 -7.07
C THR A 128 12.83 4.06 -6.16
N SER A 129 12.40 3.67 -4.96
CA SER A 129 11.94 4.65 -3.97
C SER A 129 13.07 5.58 -3.51
N GLU A 130 12.74 6.86 -3.39
CA GLU A 130 13.62 7.90 -2.88
C GLU A 130 13.12 8.38 -1.52
N TYR A 131 14.01 9.01 -0.75
CA TYR A 131 13.68 9.48 0.59
C TYR A 131 14.17 10.90 0.82
N GLU A 132 13.35 11.64 1.54
CA GLU A 132 13.70 12.96 2.04
C GLU A 132 13.49 13.02 3.55
N MET A 133 14.45 13.59 4.29
CA MET A 133 14.36 13.76 5.74
C MET A 133 14.88 15.11 6.17
N TYR A 134 14.15 15.79 7.05
CA TYR A 134 14.50 17.12 7.57
C TYR A 134 14.45 17.17 9.10
N ASP A 135 15.40 17.90 9.70
CA ASP A 135 15.39 18.31 11.11
C ASP A 135 14.81 19.72 11.21
N LEU A 136 13.52 19.86 11.44
CA LEU A 136 12.82 21.14 11.47
C LEU A 136 13.33 22.07 12.59
N GLN A 137 14.02 21.54 13.61
CA GLN A 137 14.63 22.37 14.65
C GLN A 137 15.92 23.06 14.15
N CYS A 138 16.73 22.36 13.34
CA CYS A 138 18.01 22.87 12.86
C CYS A 138 17.95 23.41 11.43
N ASP A 139 16.93 23.02 10.67
CA ASP A 139 16.68 23.38 9.28
C ASP A 139 15.17 23.60 9.07
N PRO A 140 14.60 24.67 9.64
CA PRO A 140 13.17 24.97 9.53
C PRO A 140 12.73 25.30 8.09
N SER A 141 13.68 25.61 7.21
CA SER A 141 13.44 25.87 5.78
C SER A 141 13.67 24.65 4.89
N GLU A 142 13.94 23.48 5.48
CA GLU A 142 14.07 22.20 4.77
C GLU A 142 15.07 22.25 3.60
N LYS A 143 16.20 22.93 3.80
CA LYS A 143 17.20 23.16 2.75
C LYS A 143 18.18 22.00 2.57
N LYS A 144 18.27 21.10 3.56
CA LYS A 144 19.24 20.00 3.59
C LYS A 144 18.54 18.66 3.77
N ASN A 145 18.30 17.97 2.67
CA ASN A 145 17.83 16.60 2.70
C ASN A 145 18.87 15.69 3.38
N LEU A 146 18.56 15.23 4.60
CA LEU A 146 19.41 14.32 5.36
C LEU A 146 19.34 12.89 4.82
N ALA A 147 18.30 12.52 4.06
CA ALA A 147 18.13 11.19 3.48
C ALA A 147 18.86 10.98 2.15
N ALA A 148 19.31 12.07 1.50
CA ALA A 148 19.97 12.02 0.20
C ALA A 148 21.23 11.11 0.18
N PRO A 149 21.51 10.44 -0.95
CA PRO A 149 22.74 9.65 -1.12
C PRO A 149 24.00 10.47 -0.83
N GLY A 150 24.98 9.84 -0.17
CA GLY A 150 26.26 10.49 0.16
C GLY A 150 26.25 11.48 1.34
N VAL A 151 25.07 11.87 1.87
CA VAL A 151 24.99 12.78 3.01
C VAL A 151 25.46 12.10 4.30
N ARG A 152 26.51 12.69 4.92
CA ARG A 152 26.99 12.26 6.24
C ARG A 152 26.04 12.73 7.34
N ARG A 153 25.40 11.78 8.03
CA ARG A 153 24.53 12.03 9.18
C ARG A 153 25.31 12.00 10.50
N SER A 154 24.96 12.88 11.43
CA SER A 154 25.39 12.76 12.84
C SER A 154 24.80 11.50 13.49
N ARG A 155 25.29 11.13 14.68
CA ARG A 155 24.75 9.97 15.43
C ARG A 155 23.25 10.12 15.68
N LEU A 156 22.80 11.32 16.05
CA LEU A 156 21.38 11.61 16.27
C LEU A 156 20.59 11.49 14.96
N GLN A 157 21.02 12.15 13.89
CA GLN A 157 20.34 12.10 12.59
C GLN A 157 20.25 10.68 12.04
N GLN A 158 21.29 9.86 12.20
CA GLN A 158 21.28 8.48 11.76
C GLN A 158 20.33 7.59 12.58
N ARG A 159 20.21 7.85 13.88
CA ARG A 159 19.23 7.18 14.76
C ARG A 159 17.79 7.54 14.34
N GLU A 160 17.53 8.83 14.17
CA GLU A 160 16.20 9.32 13.78
C GLU A 160 15.80 8.87 12.38
N TYR A 161 16.73 8.83 11.42
CA TYR A 161 16.47 8.31 10.08
C TYR A 161 15.98 6.85 10.11
N LYS A 162 16.67 5.99 10.88
CA LYS A 162 16.24 4.59 11.05
C LYS A 162 14.88 4.49 11.73
N ARG A 163 14.68 5.22 12.83
CA ARG A 163 13.42 5.23 13.59
C ARG A 163 12.24 5.68 12.72
N LEU A 164 12.40 6.77 11.98
CA LEU A 164 11.37 7.32 11.11
C LEU A 164 11.06 6.38 9.95
N LYS A 165 12.07 5.74 9.33
CA LYS A 165 11.80 4.73 8.28
C LYS A 165 10.97 3.58 8.81
N THR A 166 11.30 3.06 9.98
CA THR A 166 10.51 2.00 10.63
C THR A 166 9.10 2.49 10.99
N LYS A 167 8.97 3.71 11.52
CA LYS A 167 7.67 4.31 11.86
C LYS A 167 6.82 4.51 10.61
N LEU A 168 7.39 5.04 9.52
CA LEU A 168 6.69 5.24 8.25
C LEU A 168 6.19 3.90 7.68
N ALA A 169 7.05 2.89 7.60
CA ALA A 169 6.65 1.56 7.11
C ALA A 169 5.49 0.95 7.93
N ARG A 170 5.51 1.13 9.27
CA ARG A 170 4.41 0.72 10.14
C ARG A 170 3.14 1.54 9.90
N VAL A 171 3.27 2.86 9.75
CA VAL A 171 2.13 3.75 9.48
C VAL A 171 1.51 3.44 8.12
N GLU A 172 2.30 3.27 7.06
CA GLU A 172 1.83 2.82 5.75
C GLU A 172 1.06 1.50 5.86
N ALA A 173 1.62 0.50 6.58
CA ALA A 173 0.98 -0.79 6.75
C ALA A 173 -0.34 -0.76 7.53
N THR A 174 -0.53 0.22 8.42
CA THR A 174 -1.70 0.27 9.33
C THR A 174 -2.75 1.29 8.88
N ARG A 175 -2.35 2.36 8.19
CA ARG A 175 -3.22 3.50 7.83
C ARG A 175 -3.46 3.65 6.33
N LEU A 176 -2.53 3.17 5.49
CA LEU A 176 -2.67 3.21 4.02
C LEU A 176 -2.98 1.84 3.42
N GLY A 177 -3.46 0.91 4.26
CA GLY A 177 -3.96 -0.36 3.76
C GLY A 177 -5.21 -0.17 2.90
N PRO A 178 -5.52 -1.14 2.04
CA PRO A 178 -6.80 -1.19 1.33
C PRO A 178 -7.97 -1.07 2.31
N ILE A 179 -9.06 -0.42 1.87
CA ILE A 179 -10.23 -0.22 2.72
C ILE A 179 -10.91 -1.59 2.95
N PRO A 180 -11.12 -2.00 4.22
CA PRO A 180 -11.83 -3.24 4.51
C PRO A 180 -13.21 -3.27 3.85
N GLY A 181 -13.57 -4.41 3.27
CA GLY A 181 -14.81 -4.58 2.51
C GLY A 181 -14.73 -4.15 1.05
N THR A 182 -13.65 -3.49 0.60
CA THR A 182 -13.47 -3.19 -0.82
C THR A 182 -13.26 -4.48 -1.60
N ALA A 183 -14.16 -4.71 -2.55
CA ALA A 183 -14.05 -5.82 -3.49
C ALA A 183 -12.89 -5.57 -4.47
N GLN A 184 -12.08 -6.58 -4.66
CA GLN A 184 -10.97 -6.59 -5.61
C GLN A 184 -11.25 -7.67 -6.66
N PRO A 185 -11.56 -7.30 -7.92
CA PRO A 185 -11.73 -8.29 -8.97
C PRO A 185 -10.41 -9.02 -9.18
N ILE A 186 -10.51 -10.35 -9.26
CA ILE A 186 -9.45 -11.23 -9.71
C ILE A 186 -9.81 -11.62 -11.14
N SER A 187 -8.94 -11.26 -12.08
CA SER A 187 -9.07 -11.63 -13.49
C SER A 187 -7.67 -11.62 -14.06
N MET A 188 -7.02 -12.77 -13.98
CA MET A 188 -5.63 -12.90 -14.37
C MET A 188 -5.39 -14.13 -15.23
N THR A 189 -4.42 -14.01 -16.12
CA THR A 189 -3.89 -15.12 -16.91
C THR A 189 -2.41 -15.31 -16.64
N ALA A 190 -1.93 -16.54 -16.75
CA ALA A 190 -0.52 -16.85 -16.57
C ALA A 190 -0.05 -17.85 -17.63
N SER A 191 1.18 -17.68 -18.10
CA SER A 191 1.87 -18.67 -18.91
C SER A 191 3.03 -19.24 -18.11
N THR A 192 3.10 -20.55 -17.96
CA THR A 192 4.01 -21.25 -17.05
C THR A 192 4.72 -22.40 -17.73
N LYS A 193 5.84 -22.82 -17.13
CA LYS A 193 6.58 -24.01 -17.48
C LYS A 193 6.95 -24.77 -16.22
N GLN A 194 6.86 -26.08 -16.29
CA GLN A 194 7.33 -26.98 -15.26
C GLN A 194 8.85 -26.88 -15.13
N THR A 195 9.29 -26.48 -13.93
CA THR A 195 10.71 -26.28 -13.60
C THR A 195 11.25 -27.39 -12.70
N LYS A 196 10.37 -28.15 -12.05
CA LYS A 196 10.71 -29.31 -11.23
C LYS A 196 9.64 -30.36 -11.41
N ASN A 197 10.06 -31.61 -11.55
CA ASN A 197 9.16 -32.76 -11.59
C ASN A 197 9.74 -33.88 -10.73
N SER A 198 8.92 -34.44 -9.85
CA SER A 198 9.26 -35.61 -9.05
C SER A 198 8.53 -36.84 -9.55
N LYS A 199 9.08 -38.03 -9.29
CA LYS A 199 8.41 -39.31 -9.56
C LYS A 199 7.14 -39.54 -8.73
N THR A 200 6.71 -38.58 -7.91
CA THR A 200 5.59 -38.71 -6.95
C THR A 200 4.41 -37.77 -7.25
N PHE A 201 4.20 -37.39 -8.52
CA PHE A 201 3.14 -36.47 -8.94
C PHE A 201 3.18 -35.12 -8.20
N LYS A 202 4.41 -34.70 -7.86
CA LYS A 202 4.69 -33.36 -7.33
C LYS A 202 5.58 -32.64 -8.31
N PHE A 203 5.19 -31.44 -8.67
CA PHE A 203 5.92 -30.62 -9.63
C PHE A 203 5.76 -29.14 -9.29
N THR A 204 6.63 -28.32 -9.89
CA THR A 204 6.62 -26.86 -9.70
C THR A 204 6.56 -26.18 -11.04
N ASP A 205 5.52 -25.37 -11.25
CA ASP A 205 5.38 -24.53 -12.43
C ASP A 205 5.75 -23.09 -12.09
N LYS A 206 6.47 -22.45 -13.00
CA LYS A 206 6.84 -21.04 -12.88
C LYS A 206 6.55 -20.31 -14.17
N GLY A 207 6.17 -19.05 -14.05
CA GLY A 207 5.79 -18.28 -15.20
C GLY A 207 5.59 -16.80 -14.93
N THR A 208 5.02 -16.13 -15.93
CA THR A 208 4.59 -14.74 -15.84
C THR A 208 3.08 -14.69 -15.79
N CYS A 209 2.53 -13.76 -15.02
CA CYS A 209 1.10 -13.48 -14.95
C CYS A 209 0.80 -12.05 -15.37
N ILE A 210 -0.37 -11.86 -15.98
CA ILE A 210 -0.93 -10.55 -16.30
C ILE A 210 -2.39 -10.46 -15.85
N GLY A 211 -2.88 -9.24 -15.65
CA GLY A 211 -4.25 -8.98 -15.24
C GLY A 211 -4.38 -8.63 -13.75
N MET A 212 -5.63 -8.51 -13.31
CA MET A 212 -5.96 -8.01 -11.97
C MET A 212 -5.81 -9.12 -10.92
N PRO A 213 -5.22 -8.83 -9.75
CA PRO A 213 -4.84 -7.51 -9.24
C PRO A 213 -3.35 -7.18 -9.44
N THR A 214 -2.57 -8.09 -10.06
CA THR A 214 -1.11 -7.97 -10.14
C THR A 214 -0.61 -6.99 -11.20
N GLY A 215 -1.45 -6.67 -12.20
CA GLY A 215 -1.02 -5.95 -13.41
C GLY A 215 -0.13 -6.86 -14.27
N SER A 216 1.17 -6.85 -14.00
CA SER A 216 2.16 -7.77 -14.55
C SER A 216 3.03 -8.32 -13.41
N GLY A 217 3.36 -9.60 -13.48
CA GLY A 217 4.07 -10.27 -12.39
C GLY A 217 4.54 -11.67 -12.73
N HIS A 218 4.88 -12.41 -11.68
CA HIS A 218 5.30 -13.81 -11.76
C HIS A 218 4.35 -14.71 -10.99
N THR A 219 4.17 -15.92 -11.51
CA THR A 219 3.46 -17.00 -10.85
C THR A 219 4.40 -18.15 -10.52
N LEU A 220 4.15 -18.78 -9.38
CA LEU A 220 4.78 -20.03 -8.95
C LEU A 220 3.71 -20.92 -8.35
N ILE A 221 3.63 -22.17 -8.81
CA ILE A 221 2.69 -23.15 -8.28
C ILE A 221 3.43 -24.43 -7.93
N ASP A 222 3.32 -24.86 -6.67
CA ASP A 222 3.79 -26.18 -6.25
C ASP A 222 2.60 -27.15 -6.18
N TRP A 223 2.56 -28.07 -7.12
CA TRP A 223 1.49 -29.06 -7.28
C TRP A 223 1.76 -30.36 -6.53
N VAL A 224 0.68 -30.97 -6.07
CA VAL A 224 0.59 -32.37 -5.65
C VAL A 224 -0.67 -32.95 -6.26
N LEU A 225 -0.54 -33.92 -7.18
CA LEU A 225 -1.66 -34.63 -7.79
C LEU A 225 -1.83 -36.03 -7.18
N ASP A 226 -3.08 -36.45 -7.07
CA ASP A 226 -3.51 -37.81 -6.74
C ASP A 226 -4.17 -38.42 -7.99
N PRO A 227 -3.43 -39.21 -8.78
CA PRO A 227 -3.93 -39.81 -10.01
C PRO A 227 -4.97 -40.90 -9.78
N VAL A 228 -5.04 -41.48 -8.59
CA VAL A 228 -6.06 -42.48 -8.27
C VAL A 228 -7.42 -41.79 -8.11
N LYS A 229 -7.43 -40.59 -7.54
CA LYS A 229 -8.66 -39.80 -7.33
C LYS A 229 -8.96 -38.81 -8.46
N GLY A 230 -8.02 -38.55 -9.36
CA GLY A 230 -8.12 -37.51 -10.39
C GLY A 230 -8.18 -36.10 -9.78
N THR A 231 -7.52 -35.89 -8.63
CA THR A 231 -7.56 -34.62 -7.90
C THR A 231 -6.17 -34.05 -7.67
N GLY A 232 -6.07 -32.75 -7.41
CA GLY A 232 -4.81 -32.07 -7.12
C GLY A 232 -4.98 -30.90 -6.18
N ALA A 233 -3.87 -30.52 -5.55
CA ALA A 233 -3.77 -29.29 -4.80
C ALA A 233 -2.48 -28.54 -5.16
N GLY A 234 -2.61 -27.24 -5.40
CA GLY A 234 -1.51 -26.36 -5.80
C GLY A 234 -1.32 -25.24 -4.80
N LYS A 235 -0.10 -25.06 -4.28
CA LYS A 235 0.25 -23.84 -3.53
C LYS A 235 0.59 -22.76 -4.53
N VAL A 236 -0.32 -21.82 -4.72
CA VAL A 236 -0.19 -20.74 -5.71
C VAL A 236 0.43 -19.51 -5.06
N THR A 237 1.48 -18.96 -5.68
CA THR A 237 2.06 -17.66 -5.35
C THR A 237 2.04 -16.78 -6.58
N LEU A 238 1.33 -15.66 -6.48
CA LEU A 238 1.37 -14.57 -7.47
C LEU A 238 2.21 -13.43 -6.89
N SER A 239 3.04 -12.79 -7.70
CA SER A 239 3.97 -11.77 -7.24
C SER A 239 4.11 -10.64 -8.24
N SER A 240 4.13 -9.39 -7.77
CA SER A 240 4.42 -8.20 -8.57
C SER A 240 5.21 -7.19 -7.74
N GLY A 241 5.54 -6.03 -8.32
CA GLY A 241 6.13 -4.90 -7.58
C GLY A 241 5.27 -4.43 -6.40
N ALA A 242 3.95 -4.61 -6.48
CA ALA A 242 2.99 -4.23 -5.44
C ALA A 242 2.96 -5.21 -4.25
N GLY A 243 3.42 -6.44 -4.41
CA GLY A 243 3.43 -7.44 -3.34
C GLY A 243 3.19 -8.88 -3.80
N LEU A 244 2.81 -9.74 -2.86
CA LEU A 244 2.56 -11.17 -3.08
C LEU A 244 1.12 -11.54 -2.72
N ILE A 245 0.54 -12.48 -3.45
CA ILE A 245 -0.69 -13.19 -3.10
C ILE A 245 -0.35 -14.67 -2.99
N LYS A 246 -0.71 -15.30 -1.86
CA LYS A 246 -0.56 -16.73 -1.65
C LYS A 246 -1.92 -17.38 -1.49
N GLY A 247 -2.14 -18.47 -2.20
CA GLY A 247 -3.37 -19.25 -2.11
C GLY A 247 -3.15 -20.74 -2.29
N VAL A 248 -4.25 -21.47 -2.19
CA VAL A 248 -4.31 -22.90 -2.44
C VAL A 248 -5.37 -23.15 -3.49
N ALA A 249 -4.96 -23.70 -4.62
CA ALA A 249 -5.85 -24.25 -5.63
C ALA A 249 -6.20 -25.71 -5.26
N LYS A 250 -7.47 -26.07 -5.38
CA LYS A 250 -7.97 -27.45 -5.32
C LYS A 250 -8.64 -27.75 -6.63
N VAL A 251 -8.19 -28.78 -7.32
CA VAL A 251 -8.58 -29.08 -8.69
C VAL A 251 -8.92 -30.55 -8.87
N THR A 252 -9.76 -30.83 -9.86
CA THR A 252 -9.82 -32.10 -10.55
C THR A 252 -9.06 -31.96 -11.86
N PHE A 253 -8.48 -33.04 -12.37
CA PHE A 253 -7.78 -32.99 -13.65
C PHE A 253 -8.21 -34.11 -14.60
N ALA A 254 -8.15 -33.81 -15.90
CA ALA A 254 -8.39 -34.75 -16.98
C ALA A 254 -7.22 -34.66 -17.98
N ALA A 255 -6.67 -35.82 -18.34
CA ALA A 255 -5.62 -35.92 -19.35
C ALA A 255 -6.19 -36.54 -20.63
N ASP A 256 -5.93 -35.90 -21.75
CA ASP A 256 -6.17 -36.41 -23.10
C ASP A 256 -4.81 -36.71 -23.72
N THR A 257 -4.46 -38.00 -23.75
CA THR A 257 -3.17 -38.46 -24.28
C THR A 257 -3.09 -38.37 -25.79
N ALA A 258 -4.22 -38.38 -26.50
CA ALA A 258 -4.23 -38.25 -27.95
C ALA A 258 -3.97 -36.80 -28.38
N ALA A 259 -4.50 -35.84 -27.61
CA ALA A 259 -4.29 -34.41 -27.84
C ALA A 259 -3.06 -33.82 -27.13
N ASP A 260 -2.26 -34.66 -26.43
CA ASP A 260 -1.14 -34.23 -25.58
C ASP A 260 -1.53 -33.09 -24.63
N LYS A 261 -2.65 -33.24 -23.94
CA LYS A 261 -3.26 -32.17 -23.14
C LYS A 261 -3.66 -32.64 -21.76
N ILE A 262 -3.42 -31.82 -20.74
CA ILE A 262 -4.02 -31.94 -19.42
C ILE A 262 -4.80 -30.67 -19.09
N THR A 263 -5.97 -30.83 -18.47
CA THR A 263 -6.76 -29.71 -17.98
C THR A 263 -7.03 -29.90 -16.50
N LEU A 264 -6.70 -28.90 -15.69
CA LEU A 264 -6.98 -28.83 -14.26
C LEU A 264 -8.05 -27.78 -14.04
N THR A 265 -9.15 -28.15 -13.41
CA THR A 265 -10.27 -27.25 -13.14
C THR A 265 -10.65 -27.34 -11.67
N GLY A 266 -10.87 -26.21 -11.04
CA GLY A 266 -11.39 -26.17 -9.69
C GLY A 266 -11.44 -24.77 -9.11
N THR A 267 -11.10 -24.67 -7.83
CA THR A 267 -11.19 -23.40 -7.11
C THR A 267 -9.91 -23.05 -6.39
N MET A 268 -9.64 -21.76 -6.28
CA MET A 268 -8.56 -21.21 -5.48
C MET A 268 -9.11 -20.43 -4.28
N THR A 269 -8.45 -20.60 -3.15
CA THR A 269 -8.64 -19.80 -1.94
C THR A 269 -7.39 -18.98 -1.69
N ILE A 270 -7.53 -17.65 -1.58
CA ILE A 270 -6.43 -16.78 -1.16
C ILE A 270 -6.28 -16.87 0.36
N THR A 271 -5.08 -17.24 0.80
CA THR A 271 -4.75 -17.46 2.21
C THR A 271 -4.08 -16.25 2.85
N SER A 272 -3.26 -15.52 2.09
CA SER A 272 -2.55 -14.33 2.58
C SER A 272 -2.06 -13.46 1.42
N GLY A 273 -1.74 -12.20 1.72
CA GLY A 273 -1.03 -11.32 0.81
C GLY A 273 -0.11 -10.34 1.55
N THR A 274 0.79 -9.71 0.79
CA THR A 274 1.77 -8.74 1.27
C THR A 274 1.73 -7.47 0.42
N GLY A 275 2.38 -6.39 0.87
CA GLY A 275 2.34 -5.10 0.17
C GLY A 275 0.92 -4.56 0.04
N ASP A 276 0.51 -4.25 -1.18
CA ASP A 276 -0.83 -3.75 -1.50
C ASP A 276 -1.91 -4.84 -1.38
N PHE A 277 -1.48 -6.11 -1.39
CA PHE A 277 -2.38 -7.25 -1.22
C PHE A 277 -2.52 -7.68 0.25
N ARG A 278 -2.04 -6.89 1.21
CA ARG A 278 -2.23 -7.21 2.65
C ARG A 278 -3.71 -7.26 2.99
N GLY A 279 -4.11 -8.27 3.75
CA GLY A 279 -5.50 -8.46 4.16
C GLY A 279 -6.43 -8.99 3.06
N ILE A 280 -5.95 -9.19 1.83
CA ILE A 280 -6.77 -9.75 0.75
C ILE A 280 -7.16 -11.19 1.08
N LYS A 281 -8.45 -11.50 0.93
CA LYS A 281 -9.03 -12.83 1.09
C LYS A 281 -9.99 -13.12 -0.05
N ALA A 282 -10.03 -14.38 -0.45
CA ALA A 282 -11.02 -14.88 -1.39
C ALA A 282 -11.19 -16.37 -1.19
N THR A 283 -12.38 -16.87 -1.42
CA THR A 283 -12.70 -18.30 -1.47
C THR A 283 -13.51 -18.56 -2.71
N GLY A 284 -13.29 -19.71 -3.36
CA GLY A 284 -14.08 -20.09 -4.53
C GLY A 284 -13.74 -19.27 -5.78
N LEU A 285 -12.52 -18.74 -5.89
CA LEU A 285 -12.05 -18.19 -7.17
C LEU A 285 -12.00 -19.32 -8.18
N THR A 286 -12.53 -19.12 -9.38
CA THR A 286 -12.41 -20.10 -10.46
C THR A 286 -10.94 -20.23 -10.83
N PHE A 287 -10.45 -21.46 -10.90
CA PHE A 287 -9.10 -21.79 -11.33
C PHE A 287 -9.19 -22.79 -12.49
N VAL A 288 -8.59 -22.43 -13.61
CA VAL A 288 -8.44 -23.31 -14.78
C VAL A 288 -6.99 -23.27 -15.24
N GLU A 289 -6.42 -24.43 -15.47
CA GLU A 289 -5.12 -24.59 -16.11
C GLU A 289 -5.23 -25.60 -17.23
N THR A 290 -4.60 -25.29 -18.37
CA THR A 290 -4.38 -26.23 -19.46
C THR A 290 -2.89 -26.28 -19.74
N ASP A 291 -2.33 -27.47 -19.88
CA ASP A 291 -0.92 -27.68 -20.25
C ASP A 291 -0.81 -28.87 -21.20
N ASN A 292 0.37 -29.09 -21.77
CA ASN A 292 0.73 -30.35 -22.40
C ASN A 292 1.24 -31.37 -21.38
N LEU A 293 1.33 -32.64 -21.76
CA LEU A 293 1.70 -33.69 -20.79
C LEU A 293 3.16 -33.60 -20.32
N GLN A 294 4.00 -32.81 -21.00
CA GLN A 294 5.38 -32.55 -20.61
C GLN A 294 5.53 -31.32 -19.70
N GLY A 295 4.46 -30.53 -19.50
CA GLY A 295 4.45 -29.38 -18.60
C GLY A 295 5.20 -28.17 -19.16
N THR A 296 5.11 -27.90 -20.46
CA THR A 296 5.92 -26.87 -21.15
C THR A 296 5.10 -25.72 -21.72
N ASP A 297 3.77 -25.81 -21.69
CA ASP A 297 2.84 -24.83 -22.23
C ASP A 297 1.64 -24.60 -21.29
N GLY A 298 1.95 -24.42 -20.00
CA GLY A 298 0.93 -24.20 -18.98
C GLY A 298 0.26 -22.85 -19.15
N GLN A 299 -1.05 -22.83 -19.35
CA GLN A 299 -1.88 -21.64 -19.46
C GLN A 299 -2.92 -21.63 -18.35
N ILE A 300 -2.87 -20.62 -17.49
CA ILE A 300 -3.67 -20.51 -16.28
C ILE A 300 -4.62 -19.33 -16.40
N THR A 301 -5.85 -19.50 -15.94
CA THR A 301 -6.84 -18.44 -15.73
C THR A 301 -7.38 -18.51 -14.31
N ILE A 302 -7.35 -17.38 -13.61
CA ILE A 302 -7.93 -17.24 -12.27
C ILE A 302 -8.92 -16.08 -12.29
N THR A 303 -10.18 -16.35 -11.94
CA THR A 303 -11.25 -15.35 -11.95
C THR A 303 -12.12 -15.38 -10.71
N GLY A 304 -12.68 -14.24 -10.33
CA GLY A 304 -13.61 -14.10 -9.21
C GLY A 304 -13.44 -12.78 -8.50
N ASN A 305 -13.90 -12.72 -7.25
CA ASN A 305 -13.78 -11.52 -6.41
C ASN A 305 -13.06 -11.88 -5.11
N ALA A 306 -12.09 -11.04 -4.76
CA ALA A 306 -11.49 -10.99 -3.46
C ALA A 306 -12.03 -9.79 -2.67
N THR A 307 -11.76 -9.77 -1.38
CA THR A 307 -12.13 -8.66 -0.50
C THR A 307 -11.00 -8.42 0.49
N TYR A 308 -10.72 -7.16 0.78
CA TYR A 308 -9.79 -6.78 1.83
C TYR A 308 -10.46 -6.86 3.20
N GLN A 309 -9.77 -7.45 4.18
CA GLN A 309 -10.20 -7.56 5.57
C GLN A 309 -9.52 -6.52 6.47
#